data_AF-G4A984-F1
#
_entry.id   AF-G4A984-F1
#
_cell.length_a   1.000
_cell.length_b   1.000
_cell.length_c   1.000
_cell.angle_alpha   90.00
_cell.angle_beta   90.00
_cell.angle_gamma   90.00
#
_symmetry.space_group_name_H-M   'P 1'
#
loop_
_entity.id
_entity.type
_entity.pdbx_description
1 polymer ?
#
loop_
_entity_poly.entity_id
_entity_poly.type
_entity_poly.pdbx_seq_one_letter_code
_entity_poly.pdbx_strand_id
1 'polypeptide(L)' 'MSKGVIVRPLAGYGLPNHLRISIGLPEENQRFLTALSEILGL' A
#
# COMPACT_ATOMS: atom_id res chain seq x y z
N MET A 1 -10.68 -3.96 7.95
CA MET A 1 -11.33 -3.59 6.67
C MET A 1 -10.30 -3.65 5.57
N SER A 2 -10.51 -4.42 4.50
CA SER A 2 -9.65 -4.42 3.32
C SER A 2 -10.12 -3.31 2.36
N LYS A 3 -9.27 -2.32 2.07
CA LYS A 3 -9.60 -1.19 1.16
C LYS A 3 -9.44 -1.55 -0.33
N GLY A 4 -9.26 -2.83 -0.66
CA GLY A 4 -9.06 -3.30 -2.04
C GLY A 4 -7.66 -3.06 -2.60
N VAL A 5 -6.68 -2.75 -1.75
CA VAL A 5 -5.27 -2.59 -2.13
C VAL A 5 -4.49 -3.84 -1.73
N ILE A 6 -3.84 -4.49 -2.69
CA ILE A 6 -2.94 -5.62 -2.43
C ILE A 6 -1.51 -5.10 -2.36
N VAL A 7 -0.85 -5.29 -1.22
CA VAL A 7 0.56 -4.95 -1.00
C VAL A 7 1.40 -6.22 -0.88
N ARG A 8 2.69 -6.14 -1.24
CA ARG A 8 3.64 -7.27 -1.10
C ARG A 8 4.59 -7.02 0.06
N PRO A 9 4.47 -7.76 1.19
CA PRO A 9 5.42 -7.64 2.29
C PRO A 9 6.84 -8.00 1.85
N LEU A 10 7.84 -7.24 2.32
CA LEU A 10 9.25 -7.50 2.04
C LEU A 10 9.98 -8.18 3.21
N ALA A 11 9.24 -8.78 4.15
CA ALA A 11 9.82 -9.48 5.29
C ALA A 11 10.84 -10.57 4.88
N GLY A 12 10.59 -11.27 3.75
CA GLY A 12 11.52 -12.27 3.20
C GLY A 12 12.85 -11.71 2.68
N TYR A 13 12.98 -10.39 2.52
CA TYR A 13 14.20 -9.70 2.09
C TYR A 13 14.94 -8.99 3.25
N GLY A 14 14.61 -9.33 4.51
CA GLY A 14 15.22 -8.67 5.68
C GLY A 14 14.62 -7.30 6.00
N LEU A 15 13.50 -6.94 5.37
CA LEU A 15 12.79 -5.66 5.58
C LEU A 15 11.40 -5.92 6.20
N PRO A 16 11.31 -6.31 7.48
CA PRO A 16 10.08 -6.79 8.11
C PRO A 16 8.97 -5.74 8.18
N ASN A 17 9.33 -4.46 8.27
CA ASN A 17 8.38 -3.34 8.37
C ASN A 17 8.18 -2.60 7.03
N HIS A 18 8.59 -3.21 5.91
CA HIS A 18 8.46 -2.58 4.60
C HIS A 18 7.49 -3.34 3.70
N LEU A 19 6.76 -2.57 2.91
CA LEU A 19 5.86 -3.05 1.88
C LEU A 19 6.39 -2.60 0.52
N ARG A 20 6.34 -3.50 -0.46
CA ARG A 20 6.50 -3.15 -1.88
C ARG A 20 5.13 -2.87 -2.47
N ILE A 21 4.98 -1.69 -3.05
CA ILE A 21 3.80 -1.28 -3.81
C ILE A 21 4.19 -1.25 -5.29
N SER A 22 3.36 -1.85 -6.14
CA SER A 22 3.50 -1.69 -7.59
C SER A 22 2.82 -0.40 -8.00
N ILE A 23 3.48 0.40 -8.84
CA ILE A 23 2.86 1.60 -9.43
C ILE A 23 2.00 1.17 -10.61
N GLY A 24 0.71 1.44 -10.52
CA GLY A 24 -0.28 1.13 -11.54
C GLY A 24 -0.71 2.38 -12.31
N LEU A 25 -1.94 2.33 -12.83
CA LEU A 25 -2.61 3.46 -13.44
C LEU A 25 -2.80 4.61 -12.43
N PRO A 26 -2.96 5.86 -12.89
CA PRO A 26 -3.16 7.02 -12.01
C PRO A 26 -4.32 6.84 -11.03
N GLU A 27 -5.42 6.24 -11.47
CA GLU A 27 -6.60 5.97 -10.62
C GLU A 27 -6.32 4.93 -9.52
N GLU A 28 -5.51 3.91 -9.80
CA GLU A 28 -5.09 2.89 -8.83
C GLU A 28 -4.18 3.51 -7.77
N ASN A 29 -3.26 4.38 -8.20
CA ASN A 29 -2.36 5.11 -7.32
C ASN A 29 -3.16 6.06 -6.41
N GLN A 30 -4.16 6.76 -6.96
CA GLN A 30 -5.03 7.64 -6.17
C GLN A 30 -5.81 6.87 -5.11
N ARG A 31 -6.37 5.71 -5.47
CA ARG A 31 -7.08 4.84 -4.53
C ARG A 31 -6.18 4.33 -3.41
N PHE A 32 -4.93 3.98 -3.74
CA PHE A 32 -3.92 3.60 -2.76
C PHE A 32 -3.63 4.74 -1.77
N LEU A 33 -3.38 5.95 -2.27
CA LEU A 33 -3.07 7.11 -1.43
C LEU A 33 -4.23 7.46 -0.50
N THR A 34 -5.48 7.46 -1.00
CA THR A 34 -6.66 7.69 -0.16
C THR A 34 -6.76 6.66 0.97
N ALA A 35 -6.60 5.37 0.66
CA ALA A 35 -6.63 4.31 1.67
C ALA A 35 -5.49 4.45 2.69
N LEU A 36 -4.31 4.88 2.24
CA LEU A 36 -3.15 5.10 3.11
C LEU A 36 -3.40 6.26 4.08
N SER A 37 -3.92 7.40 3.59
CA SER A 37 -4.27 8.55 4.45
C SER A 37 -5.29 8.18 5.52
N GLU A 38 -6.35 7.43 5.16
CA GLU A 38 -7.36 6.98 6.14
C GLU A 38 -6.77 6.09 7.24
N ILE A 39 -5.79 5.23 6.90
CA ILE A 39 -5.13 4.34 7.87
C ILE A 39 -4.17 5.13 8.76
N LEU A 40 -3.44 6.09 8.20
CA LEU A 40 -2.50 6.92 8.93
C LEU A 40 -3.19 8.05 9.71
N GLY A 41 -4.48 8.30 9.47
CA GLY A 41 -5.24 9.40 10.09
C GLY A 41 -4.80 10.78 9.60
N LEU A 42 -4.32 10.86 8.34
CA LEU A 42 -3.86 12.08 7.68
C LEU A 42 -5.00 12.81 6.95
#